data_AF-A0A562QLK2-F1
#
_entry.id   AF-A0A562QLK2-F1
#
_cell.length_a   1.000
_cell.length_b   1.000
_cell.length_c   1.000
_cell.angle_alpha   90.00
_cell.angle_beta   90.00
_cell.angle_gamma   90.00
#
_symmetry.space_group_name_H-M   'P 1'
#
loop_
_entity.id
_entity.type
_entity.pdbx_description
1 polymer ?
#
loop_
_entity_poly.entity_id
_entity_poly.type
_entity_poly.pdbx_seq_one_letter_code
_entity_poly.pdbx_strand_id
1 'polypeptide(L)'
;MTLSTFRFASLAAALMVALSMSMTVHALEPAKANASAANQVSASVTSPINNFTNEHWQNGVYRTAAGISIPATQANIAAFVPQAKVLLTTGEIVPIKRVQVGDKNMAVWLQSPLLNGTAVGYPHKLTVGLNHSDPVPPQASAQKYKAFSTRINNFTNKDWLNGVYRKAAGISLPATITNRNAFKPGATVRLADGQTRLIHSTQVVGANMSIFLDTPMLDGDAVGYPKKITFVAPAP
;
A
#
# COMPACT_ATOMS: atom_id res chain seq x y z
N MET A 1 -46.84 -52.55 12.57
CA MET A 1 -46.16 -51.24 12.67
C MET A 1 -46.78 -50.35 11.60
N THR A 2 -47.84 -49.63 12.01
CA THR A 2 -47.91 -48.15 12.10
C THR A 2 -48.00 -47.51 10.71
N LEU A 3 -49.23 -47.40 10.19
CA LEU A 3 -50.10 -46.20 10.18
C LEU A 3 -49.84 -45.38 8.90
N SER A 4 -50.75 -45.40 7.92
CA SER A 4 -51.93 -44.49 7.84
C SER A 4 -51.51 -43.15 7.20
N THR A 5 -52.26 -42.44 6.36
CA THR A 5 -53.70 -42.43 6.05
C THR A 5 -53.83 -41.45 4.87
N PHE A 6 -54.67 -41.74 3.85
CA PHE A 6 -55.99 -41.12 3.61
C PHE A 6 -55.97 -39.61 3.32
N ARG A 7 -56.88 -39.01 2.54
CA ARG A 7 -57.86 -39.40 1.52
C ARG A 7 -58.61 -38.08 1.19
N PHE A 8 -58.86 -37.86 -0.10
CA PHE A 8 -60.12 -37.35 -0.70
C PHE A 8 -60.70 -35.93 -0.44
N ALA A 9 -61.41 -35.52 -1.51
CA ALA A 9 -62.53 -34.59 -1.64
C ALA A 9 -62.17 -33.10 -1.76
N SER A 10 -62.42 -32.36 -2.86
CA SER A 10 -63.54 -32.19 -3.80
C SER A 10 -64.42 -30.96 -3.48
N LEU A 11 -64.74 -30.22 -4.55
CA LEU A 11 -65.80 -29.22 -4.76
C LEU A 11 -65.69 -27.76 -4.23
N ALA A 12 -65.51 -26.86 -5.21
CA ALA A 12 -66.39 -25.73 -5.61
C ALA A 12 -66.71 -24.52 -4.70
N ALA A 13 -66.41 -23.34 -5.29
CA ALA A 13 -67.17 -22.08 -5.36
C ALA A 13 -67.40 -21.21 -4.10
N ALA A 14 -66.90 -19.95 -4.13
CA ALA A 14 -67.70 -18.75 -4.37
C ALA A 14 -66.97 -17.44 -3.98
N LEU A 15 -66.95 -16.50 -4.92
CA LEU A 15 -67.21 -15.05 -4.81
C LEU A 15 -66.61 -14.23 -3.64
N MET A 16 -65.75 -13.26 -3.97
CA MET A 16 -65.89 -11.85 -3.51
C MET A 16 -64.89 -10.96 -4.25
N VAL A 17 -65.43 -9.93 -4.90
CA VAL A 17 -64.74 -8.85 -5.58
C VAL A 17 -64.18 -7.90 -4.52
N ALA A 18 -62.88 -7.60 -4.58
CA ALA A 18 -62.33 -6.40 -3.94
C ALA A 18 -61.35 -5.71 -4.90
N LEU A 19 -61.76 -4.50 -5.27
CA LEU A 19 -61.08 -3.54 -6.11
C LEU A 19 -59.74 -3.15 -5.47
N SER A 20 -58.61 -3.39 -6.14
CA SER A 20 -57.36 -2.69 -5.83
C SER A 20 -56.67 -2.28 -7.14
N MET A 21 -56.38 -0.98 -7.22
CA MET A 21 -55.74 -0.33 -8.36
C MET A 21 -54.41 -0.99 -8.68
N SER A 22 -54.31 -1.62 -9.85
CA SER A 22 -53.04 -2.09 -10.41
C SER A 22 -52.49 -1.00 -11.33
N MET A 23 -51.49 -0.26 -10.87
CA MET A 23 -50.63 0.51 -11.76
C MET A 23 -49.68 -0.46 -12.48
N THR A 24 -49.66 -0.36 -13.79
CA THR A 24 -48.73 -1.05 -14.69
C THR A 24 -47.30 -0.62 -14.36
N VAL A 25 -46.54 -1.51 -13.73
CA VAL A 25 -45.07 -1.42 -13.70
C VAL A 25 -44.54 -2.22 -14.88
N HIS A 26 -43.83 -1.53 -15.77
CA HIS A 26 -43.07 -2.12 -16.87
C HIS A 26 -42.13 -3.21 -16.34
N ALA A 27 -42.06 -4.33 -17.07
CA ALA A 27 -41.12 -5.41 -16.83
C ALA A 27 -39.67 -4.89 -16.96
N LEU A 28 -38.91 -5.00 -15.88
CA LEU A 28 -37.45 -4.88 -15.88
C LEU A 28 -36.85 -6.28 -15.95
N GLU A 29 -36.00 -6.49 -16.95
CA GLU A 29 -35.09 -7.64 -17.04
C GLU A 29 -34.30 -7.82 -15.72
N PRO A 30 -33.93 -9.05 -15.33
CA PRO A 30 -32.97 -9.24 -14.26
C PRO A 30 -31.58 -8.78 -14.75
N ALA A 31 -31.20 -7.57 -14.34
CA ALA A 31 -29.85 -7.04 -14.52
C ALA A 31 -28.83 -7.97 -13.83
N LYS A 32 -27.92 -8.52 -14.63
CA LYS A 32 -26.67 -9.09 -14.15
C LYS A 32 -25.85 -8.00 -13.45
N ALA A 33 -25.43 -8.34 -12.22
CA ALA A 33 -24.25 -7.87 -11.51
C ALA A 33 -23.91 -6.36 -11.58
N ASN A 34 -24.08 -5.70 -10.45
CA ASN A 34 -22.99 -4.94 -9.86
C ASN A 34 -23.16 -4.97 -8.35
N ALA A 35 -22.64 -6.04 -7.73
CA ALA A 35 -22.37 -6.00 -6.31
C ALA A 35 -21.41 -4.83 -6.09
N SER A 36 -21.92 -3.83 -5.40
CA SER A 36 -21.20 -2.74 -4.76
C SER A 36 -19.78 -3.16 -4.40
N ALA A 37 -18.79 -2.56 -5.07
CA ALA A 37 -17.40 -2.62 -4.66
C ALA A 37 -17.30 -1.97 -3.28
N ALA A 38 -17.47 -2.80 -2.26
CA ALA A 38 -17.19 -2.46 -0.88
C ALA A 38 -15.75 -1.95 -0.82
N ASN A 39 -15.60 -0.83 -0.12
CA ASN A 39 -14.37 -0.22 0.32
C ASN A 39 -13.39 -1.28 0.86
N GLN A 40 -12.54 -1.86 0.01
CA GLN A 40 -11.45 -2.72 0.44
C GLN A 40 -10.28 -1.82 0.83
N VAL A 41 -10.26 -1.44 2.10
CA VAL A 41 -9.04 -0.98 2.77
C VAL A 41 -8.08 -2.17 2.77
N SER A 42 -7.16 -2.22 1.81
CA SER A 42 -6.13 -3.27 1.74
C SER A 42 -5.08 -3.01 2.82
N ALA A 43 -5.33 -3.60 4.00
CA ALA A 43 -4.46 -3.46 5.16
C ALA A 43 -3.17 -4.29 4.97
N SER A 44 -2.01 -3.64 5.04
CA SER A 44 -0.72 -4.33 5.16
C SER A 44 -0.67 -5.09 6.49
N VAL A 45 -0.22 -6.34 6.47
CA VAL A 45 0.00 -7.16 7.67
C VAL A 45 1.49 -7.21 7.97
N THR A 46 1.86 -6.81 9.18
CA THR A 46 3.25 -6.86 9.66
C THR A 46 3.37 -7.87 10.80
N SER A 47 4.30 -8.82 10.68
CA SER A 47 4.60 -9.82 11.70
C SER A 47 5.99 -9.62 12.29
N PRO A 48 6.20 -9.86 13.59
CA PRO A 48 7.54 -10.11 14.11
C PRO A 48 8.12 -11.40 13.50
N ILE A 49 9.45 -11.46 13.43
CA ILE A 49 10.21 -12.67 13.10
C ILE A 49 10.51 -13.43 14.40
N ASN A 50 10.38 -14.76 14.38
CA ASN A 50 10.70 -15.59 15.53
C ASN A 50 12.20 -15.56 15.84
N ASN A 51 12.59 -15.50 17.12
CA ASN A 51 14.01 -15.54 17.51
C ASN A 51 14.56 -16.98 17.58
N PHE A 52 14.52 -17.73 16.47
CA PHE A 52 15.04 -19.09 16.41
C PHE A 52 16.50 -19.11 15.95
N THR A 53 17.39 -19.61 16.81
CA THR A 53 18.80 -19.81 16.48
C THR A 53 19.23 -21.21 16.88
N ASN A 54 19.53 -22.04 15.88
CA ASN A 54 19.99 -23.43 16.01
C ASN A 54 20.76 -23.86 14.74
N GLU A 55 20.96 -25.17 14.54
CA GLU A 55 21.67 -25.73 13.38
C GLU A 55 21.00 -25.44 12.02
N HIS A 56 19.69 -25.18 12.01
CA HIS A 56 18.91 -24.90 10.80
C HIS A 56 18.53 -23.43 10.66
N TRP A 57 18.45 -22.71 11.78
CA TRP A 57 17.95 -21.33 11.84
C TRP A 57 18.99 -20.37 12.43
N GLN A 58 19.05 -19.15 11.91
CA GLN A 58 19.81 -18.03 12.44
C GLN A 58 18.88 -16.83 12.58
N ASN A 59 18.57 -16.42 13.82
CA ASN A 59 17.65 -15.32 14.12
C ASN A 59 16.31 -15.45 13.37
N GLY A 60 15.74 -16.65 13.28
CA GLY A 60 14.49 -16.91 12.56
C GLY A 60 14.61 -17.01 11.05
N VAL A 61 15.82 -16.94 10.49
CA VAL A 61 16.10 -17.14 9.06
C VAL A 61 16.71 -18.51 8.82
N TYR A 62 16.20 -19.25 7.83
CA TYR A 62 16.70 -20.58 7.51
C TYR A 62 18.07 -20.49 6.84
N ARG A 63 19.02 -21.33 7.26
CA ARG A 63 20.43 -21.21 6.85
C ARG A 63 20.71 -21.67 5.42
N THR A 64 19.92 -22.61 4.90
CA THR A 64 20.18 -23.29 3.62
C THR A 64 19.15 -22.97 2.53
N ALA A 65 18.18 -22.10 2.81
CA ALA A 65 17.23 -21.58 1.84
C ALA A 65 16.65 -20.24 2.34
N ALA A 66 16.04 -19.46 1.46
CA ALA A 66 15.43 -18.16 1.79
C ALA A 66 14.11 -18.30 2.58
N GLY A 67 14.17 -18.91 3.78
CA GLY A 67 13.04 -19.09 4.68
C GLY A 67 13.09 -18.12 5.85
N ILE A 68 11.94 -17.55 6.24
CA ILE A 68 11.78 -16.73 7.44
C ILE A 68 10.67 -17.34 8.30
N SER A 69 10.93 -17.50 9.59
CA SER A 69 9.94 -18.00 10.56
C SER A 69 9.19 -16.85 11.22
N ILE A 70 7.86 -16.91 11.20
CA ILE A 70 6.95 -15.99 11.88
C ILE A 70 5.90 -16.75 12.70
N PRO A 71 5.23 -16.12 13.68
CA PRO A 71 4.12 -16.75 14.40
C PRO A 71 2.97 -17.15 13.46
N ALA A 72 2.35 -18.30 13.69
CA ALA A 72 1.20 -18.77 12.93
C ALA A 72 -0.12 -18.16 13.47
N THR A 73 -0.20 -16.83 13.55
CA THR A 73 -1.46 -16.15 13.92
C THR A 73 -2.46 -16.22 12.77
N GLN A 74 -3.76 -16.09 13.08
CA GLN A 74 -4.80 -16.07 12.06
C GLN A 74 -4.57 -14.97 11.01
N ALA A 75 -4.08 -13.80 11.44
CA ALA A 75 -3.74 -12.70 10.54
C ALA A 75 -2.56 -13.05 9.61
N ASN A 76 -1.53 -13.72 10.15
CA ASN A 76 -0.38 -14.13 9.34
C ASN A 76 -0.73 -15.23 8.35
N ILE A 77 -1.52 -16.23 8.77
CA ILE A 77 -1.99 -17.31 7.89
C ILE A 77 -2.83 -16.74 6.73
N ALA A 78 -3.67 -15.74 7.00
CA ALA A 78 -4.50 -15.11 5.98
C ALA A 78 -3.70 -14.25 4.98
N ALA A 79 -2.62 -13.60 5.44
CA ALA A 79 -1.93 -12.57 4.65
C ALA A 79 -0.66 -13.07 3.95
N PHE A 80 0.09 -13.99 4.56
CA PHE A 80 1.31 -14.55 3.97
C PHE A 80 0.95 -15.79 3.16
N VAL A 81 0.54 -15.58 1.92
CA VAL A 81 0.17 -16.63 0.96
C VAL A 81 1.15 -16.68 -0.21
N PRO A 82 1.29 -17.81 -0.93
CA PRO A 82 2.13 -17.88 -2.12
C PRO A 82 1.80 -16.76 -3.12
N GLN A 83 2.82 -16.27 -3.83
CA GLN A 83 2.76 -15.13 -4.77
C GLN A 83 2.51 -13.76 -4.16
N ALA A 84 2.09 -13.66 -2.88
CA ALA A 84 2.11 -12.37 -2.19
C ALA A 84 3.56 -11.87 -2.07
N LYS A 85 3.74 -10.55 -2.02
CA LYS A 85 5.07 -9.93 -1.92
C LYS A 85 5.32 -9.46 -0.49
N VAL A 86 6.49 -9.77 0.03
CA VAL A 86 6.93 -9.31 1.36
C VAL A 86 7.99 -8.23 1.25
N LEU A 87 7.91 -7.23 2.13
CA LEU A 87 8.97 -6.25 2.36
C LEU A 87 9.89 -6.78 3.46
N LEU A 88 11.17 -6.96 3.12
CA LEU A 88 12.23 -7.26 4.08
C LEU A 88 12.70 -5.97 4.76
N THR A 89 13.33 -6.11 5.93
CA THR A 89 13.95 -4.95 6.62
C THR A 89 15.07 -4.28 5.83
N THR A 90 15.65 -4.98 4.86
CA THR A 90 16.62 -4.45 3.89
C THR A 90 15.97 -3.56 2.83
N GLY A 91 14.64 -3.49 2.81
CA GLY A 91 13.85 -2.80 1.80
C GLY A 91 13.64 -3.59 0.51
N GLU A 92 14.14 -4.83 0.43
CA GLU A 92 13.89 -5.71 -0.71
C GLU A 92 12.45 -6.23 -0.69
N ILE A 93 11.82 -6.27 -1.87
CA ILE A 93 10.50 -6.85 -2.04
C ILE A 93 10.60 -8.16 -2.79
N VAL A 94 10.25 -9.22 -2.07
CA VAL A 94 10.44 -10.57 -2.54
C VAL A 94 9.10 -11.28 -2.60
N PRO A 95 8.77 -11.93 -3.73
CA PRO A 95 7.59 -12.80 -3.78
C PRO A 95 7.75 -14.00 -2.85
N ILE A 96 6.64 -14.41 -2.25
CA ILE A 96 6.56 -15.66 -1.49
C ILE A 96 6.50 -16.82 -2.48
N LYS A 97 7.51 -17.69 -2.44
CA LYS A 97 7.55 -18.95 -3.20
C LYS A 97 6.50 -19.93 -2.69
N ARG A 98 6.47 -20.13 -1.37
CA ARG A 98 5.54 -21.02 -0.68
C ARG A 98 5.50 -20.71 0.81
N VAL A 99 4.50 -21.26 1.49
CA VAL A 99 4.34 -21.14 2.95
C VAL A 99 4.11 -22.51 3.54
N GLN A 100 4.72 -22.76 4.70
CA GLN A 100 4.53 -23.97 5.48
C GLN A 100 4.02 -23.57 6.87
N VAL A 101 2.77 -23.91 7.17
CA VAL A 101 2.16 -23.63 8.48
C VAL A 101 2.38 -24.84 9.40
N GLY A 102 2.89 -24.60 10.60
CA GLY A 102 2.89 -25.56 11.70
C GLY A 102 2.05 -25.04 12.87
N ASP A 103 2.12 -25.68 14.04
CA ASP A 103 1.17 -25.42 15.13
C ASP A 103 1.21 -23.98 15.67
N LYS A 104 2.38 -23.49 16.07
CA LYS A 104 2.55 -22.13 16.63
C LYS A 104 3.31 -21.18 15.70
N ASN A 105 3.98 -21.73 14.70
CA ASN A 105 4.90 -21.01 13.81
C ASN A 105 4.65 -21.43 12.37
N MET A 106 4.93 -20.52 11.45
CA MET A 106 4.92 -20.78 10.02
C MET A 106 6.24 -20.33 9.40
N ALA A 107 6.69 -21.04 8.37
CA ALA A 107 7.83 -20.67 7.56
C ALA A 107 7.35 -20.08 6.23
N VAL A 108 7.81 -18.86 5.94
CA VAL A 108 7.57 -18.16 4.69
C VAL A 108 8.82 -18.28 3.83
N TRP A 109 8.71 -18.98 2.69
CA TRP A 109 9.83 -19.22 1.78
C TRP A 109 9.77 -18.22 0.64
N LEU A 110 10.85 -17.49 0.39
CA LEU A 110 10.91 -16.39 -0.56
C LEU A 110 11.58 -16.81 -1.88
N GLN A 111 11.24 -16.11 -2.96
CA GLN A 111 11.91 -16.23 -4.26
C GLN A 111 13.17 -15.36 -4.30
N SER A 112 14.16 -15.67 -3.45
CA SER A 112 15.44 -14.96 -3.38
C SER A 112 16.62 -15.91 -3.13
N PRO A 113 17.87 -15.45 -3.32
CA PRO A 113 19.06 -16.12 -2.79
C PRO A 113 19.01 -16.28 -1.27
N LEU A 114 20.01 -17.00 -0.71
CA LEU A 114 20.14 -17.16 0.74
C LEU A 114 20.12 -15.82 1.47
N LEU A 115 19.32 -15.76 2.53
CA LEU A 115 19.13 -14.57 3.34
C LEU A 115 20.17 -14.54 4.47
N ASN A 116 20.65 -13.35 4.83
CA ASN A 116 21.53 -13.17 5.97
C ASN A 116 20.70 -12.99 7.26
N GLY A 117 20.71 -14.00 8.14
CA GLY A 117 19.96 -13.98 9.39
C GLY A 117 20.29 -12.82 10.34
N THR A 118 21.51 -12.29 10.30
CA THR A 118 21.89 -11.10 11.09
C THR A 118 21.31 -9.81 10.50
N ALA A 119 21.10 -9.76 9.17
CA ALA A 119 20.63 -8.57 8.48
C ALA A 119 19.09 -8.50 8.38
N VAL A 120 18.41 -9.64 8.26
CA VAL A 120 16.95 -9.68 8.04
C VAL A 120 16.16 -10.44 9.10
N GLY A 121 16.84 -11.17 9.99
CA GLY A 121 16.19 -11.96 11.04
C GLY A 121 15.71 -11.14 12.23
N TYR A 122 15.35 -11.80 13.31
CA TYR A 122 15.03 -11.15 14.59
C TYR A 122 16.14 -10.14 15.00
N PRO A 123 15.80 -8.95 15.52
CA PRO A 123 14.48 -8.48 15.96
C PRO A 123 13.63 -7.78 14.88
N HIS A 124 13.98 -7.94 13.61
CA HIS A 124 13.27 -7.31 12.50
C HIS A 124 11.87 -7.92 12.26
N LYS A 125 11.10 -7.27 11.38
CA LYS A 125 9.72 -7.63 11.06
C LYS A 125 9.56 -7.93 9.57
N LEU A 126 8.54 -8.69 9.23
CA LEU A 126 8.16 -9.03 7.87
C LEU A 126 6.77 -8.45 7.55
N THR A 127 6.62 -7.76 6.43
CA THR A 127 5.35 -7.11 6.05
C THR A 127 4.85 -7.64 4.70
N VAL A 128 3.54 -7.94 4.59
CA VAL A 128 2.88 -8.46 3.38
C VAL A 128 1.56 -7.70 3.13
N GLY A 129 1.00 -7.77 1.91
CA GLY A 129 -0.34 -7.22 1.62
C GLY A 129 -0.32 -5.81 1.03
N LEU A 130 0.62 -5.53 0.13
CA LEU A 130 0.55 -4.40 -0.78
C LEU A 130 -0.31 -4.82 -1.98
N ASN A 131 -1.40 -4.11 -2.29
CA ASN A 131 -1.95 -4.18 -3.65
C ASN A 131 -0.86 -3.72 -4.63
N HIS A 132 -1.02 -4.11 -5.90
CA HIS A 132 -0.20 -3.80 -7.07
C HIS A 132 0.77 -4.94 -7.48
N SER A 133 0.35 -5.64 -8.53
CA SER A 133 1.23 -6.11 -9.61
C SER A 133 2.07 -4.94 -10.14
N ASP A 134 3.09 -4.54 -9.37
CA ASP A 134 4.39 -3.93 -9.71
C ASP A 134 5.08 -3.49 -8.40
N PRO A 135 6.43 -3.40 -8.35
CA PRO A 135 7.23 -3.50 -7.12
C PRO A 135 7.26 -2.21 -6.29
N VAL A 136 7.24 -2.33 -4.96
CA VAL A 136 7.57 -1.24 -4.03
C VAL A 136 9.11 -1.15 -3.84
N PRO A 137 9.75 0.04 -3.91
CA PRO A 137 11.19 0.25 -3.65
C PRO A 137 11.50 0.55 -2.15
N PRO A 138 12.78 0.68 -1.74
CA PRO A 138 13.28 0.34 -0.40
C PRO A 138 13.25 1.46 0.65
N GLN A 139 13.05 1.11 1.94
CA GLN A 139 13.54 1.92 3.06
C GLN A 139 15.02 1.57 3.34
N ALA A 140 15.87 2.61 3.34
CA ALA A 140 17.30 2.57 3.04
C ALA A 140 18.21 1.79 4.03
N SER A 141 18.82 0.71 3.54
CA SER A 141 20.27 0.49 3.68
C SER A 141 20.95 1.19 2.48
N ALA A 142 22.11 1.81 2.69
CA ALA A 142 22.74 2.76 1.75
C ALA A 142 23.04 2.19 0.35
N GLN A 143 22.05 2.18 -0.53
CA GLN A 143 22.28 2.38 -1.96
C GLN A 143 22.37 3.90 -2.20
N LYS A 144 23.49 4.35 -2.76
CA LYS A 144 23.64 5.74 -3.22
C LYS A 144 22.68 5.96 -4.40
N TYR A 145 21.47 6.45 -4.12
CA TYR A 145 20.70 7.15 -5.15
C TYR A 145 21.52 8.35 -5.60
N LYS A 146 21.66 8.54 -6.92
CA LYS A 146 22.32 9.74 -7.43
C LYS A 146 21.44 10.94 -7.12
N ALA A 147 21.73 11.60 -6.00
CA ALA A 147 21.06 12.83 -5.63
C ALA A 147 21.19 13.84 -6.78
N PHE A 148 20.08 14.47 -7.13
CA PHE A 148 20.07 15.50 -8.16
C PHE A 148 19.22 16.67 -7.71
N SER A 149 19.62 17.87 -8.13
CA SER A 149 18.94 19.10 -7.76
C SER A 149 18.13 19.62 -8.93
N THR A 150 16.90 20.05 -8.67
CA THR A 150 16.05 20.74 -9.63
C THR A 150 15.85 22.19 -9.21
N ARG A 151 15.65 23.06 -10.20
CA ARG A 151 15.24 24.45 -9.96
C ARG A 151 13.81 24.49 -9.42
N ILE A 152 13.54 25.47 -8.57
CA ILE A 152 12.21 25.88 -8.14
C ILE A 152 11.66 26.88 -9.16
N ASN A 153 10.36 26.87 -9.42
CA ASN A 153 9.73 27.87 -10.30
C ASN A 153 9.77 29.25 -9.63
N ASN A 154 10.04 30.31 -10.39
CA ASN A 154 10.05 31.68 -9.85
C ASN A 154 8.62 32.29 -9.79
N PHE A 155 7.69 31.60 -9.13
CA PHE A 155 6.33 32.10 -8.96
C PHE A 155 6.24 33.00 -7.73
N THR A 156 5.94 34.27 -7.94
CA THR A 156 5.67 35.23 -6.87
C THR A 156 4.36 35.94 -7.16
N ASN A 157 3.35 35.67 -6.34
CA ASN A 157 2.00 36.24 -6.42
C ASN A 157 1.26 36.10 -5.07
N LYS A 158 -0.06 36.28 -5.04
CA LYS A 158 -0.88 36.18 -3.82
C LYS A 158 -0.82 34.81 -3.12
N ASP A 159 -0.54 33.75 -3.86
CA ASP A 159 -0.52 32.37 -3.37
C ASP A 159 0.91 31.83 -3.24
N TRP A 160 1.88 32.42 -3.95
CA TRP A 160 3.26 31.93 -4.03
C TRP A 160 4.28 33.01 -3.67
N LEU A 161 5.36 32.64 -2.98
CA LEU A 161 6.55 33.46 -2.74
C LEU A 161 7.77 32.68 -3.21
N ASN A 162 8.45 33.15 -4.26
CA ASN A 162 9.64 32.49 -4.80
C ASN A 162 9.41 30.98 -5.09
N GLY A 163 8.23 30.62 -5.58
CA GLY A 163 7.83 29.24 -5.84
C GLY A 163 7.45 28.42 -4.61
N VAL A 164 7.43 29.00 -3.41
CA VAL A 164 6.91 28.39 -2.18
C VAL A 164 5.47 28.82 -1.96
N TYR A 165 4.60 27.86 -1.64
CA TYR A 165 3.18 28.11 -1.42
C TYR A 165 2.96 28.80 -0.07
N ARG A 166 2.18 29.87 -0.05
CA ARG A 166 1.97 30.70 1.14
C ARG A 166 0.95 30.14 2.13
N LYS A 167 0.30 29.01 1.83
CA LYS A 167 -0.77 28.45 2.70
C LYS A 167 -0.45 27.05 3.23
N ALA A 168 0.61 26.42 2.73
CA ALA A 168 1.09 25.12 3.19
C ALA A 168 2.56 24.96 2.80
N ALA A 169 3.22 23.89 3.24
CA ALA A 169 4.60 23.56 2.88
C ALA A 169 4.74 23.06 1.42
N GLY A 170 4.26 23.85 0.46
CA GLY A 170 4.27 23.55 -0.96
C GLY A 170 5.47 24.18 -1.67
N ILE A 171 6.11 23.49 -2.60
CA ILE A 171 7.15 24.02 -3.50
C ILE A 171 6.79 23.70 -4.94
N SER A 172 6.82 24.70 -5.81
CA SER A 172 6.54 24.57 -7.24
C SER A 172 7.81 24.26 -8.04
N LEU A 173 7.74 23.24 -8.88
CA LEU A 173 8.81 22.74 -9.74
C LEU A 173 8.33 22.64 -11.19
N PRO A 174 9.22 22.67 -12.19
CA PRO A 174 8.89 22.27 -13.55
C PRO A 174 8.43 20.81 -13.57
N ALA A 175 7.32 20.50 -14.24
CA ALA A 175 6.79 19.14 -14.36
C ALA A 175 7.52 18.33 -15.45
N THR A 176 8.85 18.30 -15.43
CA THR A 176 9.64 17.45 -16.33
C THR A 176 9.40 15.97 -16.04
N ILE A 177 9.70 15.09 -17.01
CA ILE A 177 9.61 13.64 -16.82
C ILE A 177 10.44 13.20 -15.60
N THR A 178 11.66 13.72 -15.47
CA THR A 178 12.54 13.45 -14.32
C THR A 178 11.92 13.87 -13.00
N ASN A 179 11.34 15.08 -12.93
CA ASN A 179 10.77 15.59 -11.68
C ASN A 179 9.50 14.82 -11.29
N ARG A 180 8.61 14.52 -12.24
CA ARG A 180 7.41 13.71 -11.97
C ARG A 180 7.74 12.29 -11.51
N ASN A 181 8.84 11.73 -12.00
CA ASN A 181 9.26 10.39 -11.62
C ASN A 181 9.89 10.33 -10.22
N ALA A 182 10.66 11.36 -9.85
CA ALA A 182 11.41 11.38 -8.60
C ALA A 182 10.65 12.00 -7.43
N PHE A 183 9.98 13.12 -7.64
CA PHE A 183 9.27 13.84 -6.59
C PHE A 183 7.83 13.33 -6.50
N LYS A 184 7.64 12.26 -5.73
CA LYS A 184 6.35 11.61 -5.47
C LYS A 184 6.10 11.53 -3.96
N PRO A 185 4.85 11.34 -3.50
CA PRO A 185 4.56 11.09 -2.09
C PRO A 185 5.45 9.99 -1.52
N GLY A 186 6.01 10.20 -0.34
CA GLY A 186 6.99 9.32 0.31
C GLY A 186 8.45 9.61 -0.05
N ALA A 187 8.73 10.30 -1.16
CA ALA A 187 10.12 10.61 -1.52
C ALA A 187 10.75 11.61 -0.56
N THR A 188 12.06 11.50 -0.39
CA THR A 188 12.83 12.33 0.51
C THR A 188 13.60 13.40 -0.27
N VAL A 189 13.45 14.65 0.16
CA VAL A 189 14.08 15.81 -0.46
C VAL A 189 14.88 16.61 0.56
N ARG A 190 15.98 17.21 0.12
CA ARG A 190 16.77 18.16 0.90
C ARG A 190 16.53 19.58 0.38
N LEU A 191 16.10 20.43 1.30
CA LEU A 191 15.87 21.86 1.11
C LEU A 191 17.19 22.64 1.18
N ALA A 192 17.12 23.93 0.83
CA ALA A 192 18.29 24.79 0.77
C ALA A 192 18.87 25.15 2.15
N ASP A 193 18.06 25.04 3.20
CA ASP A 193 18.47 25.16 4.61
C ASP A 193 19.21 23.91 5.11
N GLY A 194 19.40 22.90 4.26
CA GLY A 194 20.04 21.64 4.60
C GLY A 194 19.10 20.60 5.20
N GLN A 195 17.85 20.96 5.51
CA GLN A 195 16.89 20.03 6.11
C GLN A 195 16.36 19.03 5.09
N THR A 196 16.13 17.81 5.57
CA THR A 196 15.59 16.72 4.76
C THR A 196 14.14 16.44 5.18
N ARG A 197 13.23 16.38 4.21
CA ARG A 197 11.78 16.29 4.41
C ARG A 197 11.15 15.24 3.50
N LEU A 198 10.06 14.65 3.95
CA LEU A 198 9.21 13.76 3.16
C LEU A 198 8.21 14.58 2.34
N ILE A 199 7.97 14.15 1.12
CA ILE A 199 6.84 14.62 0.32
C ILE A 199 5.59 13.90 0.80
N HIS A 200 4.60 14.65 1.28
CA HIS A 200 3.29 14.11 1.65
C HIS A 200 2.37 13.97 0.42
N SER A 201 2.35 14.97 -0.46
CA SER A 201 1.50 14.93 -1.65
C SER A 201 2.12 15.70 -2.81
N THR A 202 1.62 15.47 -4.02
CA THR A 202 2.06 16.16 -5.23
C THR A 202 0.87 16.50 -6.10
N GLN A 203 0.94 17.62 -6.81
CA GLN A 203 -0.08 18.05 -7.73
C GLN A 203 0.56 18.51 -9.03
N VAL A 204 0.12 18.00 -10.17
CA VAL A 204 0.58 18.45 -11.49
C VAL A 204 -0.48 19.35 -12.12
N VAL A 205 -0.07 20.52 -12.60
CA VAL A 205 -0.94 21.49 -13.28
C VAL A 205 -0.20 22.01 -14.52
N GLY A 206 -0.63 21.54 -15.70
CA GLY A 206 0.01 21.89 -16.97
C GLY A 206 1.51 21.52 -16.96
N ALA A 207 2.36 22.50 -17.26
CA ALA A 207 3.82 22.34 -17.29
C ALA A 207 4.51 22.40 -15.90
N ASN A 208 3.74 22.55 -14.82
CA ASN A 208 4.25 22.73 -13.47
C ASN A 208 3.75 21.63 -12.53
N MET A 209 4.51 21.36 -11.48
CA MET A 209 4.08 20.50 -10.39
C MET A 209 4.39 21.12 -9.04
N SER A 210 3.53 20.89 -8.07
CA SER A 210 3.72 21.25 -6.68
C SER A 210 4.02 20.00 -5.89
N ILE A 211 5.00 20.06 -5.01
CA ILE A 211 5.25 19.04 -3.98
C ILE A 211 4.87 19.65 -2.64
N PHE A 212 4.20 18.89 -1.79
CA PHE A 212 3.82 19.31 -0.45
C PHE A 212 4.57 18.45 0.56
N LEU A 213 5.22 19.09 1.51
CA LEU A 213 6.10 18.43 2.46
C LEU A 213 5.41 18.23 3.82
N ASP A 214 5.82 17.19 4.54
CA ASP A 214 5.33 16.92 5.91
C ASP A 214 6.06 17.81 6.92
N THR A 215 5.70 19.09 6.94
CA THR A 215 6.29 20.12 7.80
C THR A 215 5.34 21.32 7.90
N PRO A 216 5.48 22.16 8.94
CA PRO A 216 4.88 23.50 8.95
C PRO A 216 5.27 24.33 7.72
N MET A 217 4.56 25.44 7.50
CA MET A 217 4.81 26.36 6.38
C MET A 217 6.28 26.70 6.21
N LEU A 218 6.71 26.74 4.96
CA LEU A 218 8.08 27.04 4.56
C LEU A 218 8.24 28.54 4.36
N ASP A 219 9.42 29.05 4.70
CA ASP A 219 9.82 30.41 4.37
C ASP A 219 10.33 30.48 2.92
N GLY A 220 9.59 31.20 2.08
CA GLY A 220 9.89 31.39 0.66
C GLY A 220 11.20 32.12 0.39
N ASP A 221 11.69 32.95 1.30
CA ASP A 221 13.00 33.62 1.18
C ASP A 221 14.13 32.68 1.63
N ALA A 222 13.86 31.82 2.62
CA ALA A 222 14.82 30.85 3.13
C ALA A 222 15.04 29.65 2.18
N VAL A 223 14.01 29.14 1.51
CA VAL A 223 14.13 27.90 0.71
C VAL A 223 13.66 28.01 -0.74
N GLY A 224 12.99 29.11 -1.12
CA GLY A 224 12.47 29.32 -2.48
C GLY A 224 13.51 29.71 -3.52
N TYR A 225 13.05 29.94 -4.74
CA TYR A 225 13.85 30.44 -5.87
C TYR A 225 14.73 31.64 -5.46
N PRO A 226 16.01 31.73 -5.92
CA PRO A 226 16.69 30.91 -6.93
C PRO A 226 17.31 29.62 -6.40
N LYS A 227 17.01 29.24 -5.15
CA LYS A 227 17.53 28.02 -4.56
C LYS A 227 16.94 26.79 -5.26
N LYS A 228 17.61 25.67 -5.04
CA LYS A 228 17.24 24.37 -5.62
C LYS A 228 16.81 23.43 -4.52
N ILE A 229 15.92 22.52 -4.87
CA ILE A 229 15.61 21.37 -4.03
C ILE A 229 16.36 20.15 -4.57
N THR A 230 16.85 19.31 -3.65
CA THR A 230 17.61 18.11 -3.99
C THR A 230 16.79 16.87 -3.70
N PHE A 231 16.58 16.02 -4.69
CA PHE A 231 16.09 14.67 -4.47
C PHE A 231 17.18 13.85 -3.76
N VAL A 232 16.84 13.20 -2.65
CA VAL A 232 17.79 12.44 -1.81
C VAL A 232 17.51 10.94 -1.91
N ALA A 233 16.25 10.55 -1.78
CA ALA A 233 15.83 9.16 -1.87
C ALA A 233 14.41 9.07 -2.44
N PRO A 234 14.09 7.98 -3.17
CA PRO A 234 12.73 7.74 -3.66
C PRO A 234 11.77 7.49 -2.50
N ALA A 235 10.48 7.43 -2.82
CA ALA A 235 9.49 6.94 -1.88
C ALA A 235 9.81 5.48 -1.49
N PRO A 236 9.61 5.09 -0.21
CA PRO A 236 9.68 3.70 0.21
C PRO A 236 8.49 2.88 -0.32
#